data_AF-A0A957ZRE1-F1
#
_entry.id   AF-A0A957ZRE1-F1
#
_cell.length_a   1.000
_cell.length_b   1.000
_cell.length_c   1.000
_cell.angle_alpha   90.00
_cell.angle_beta   90.00
_cell.angle_gamma   90.00
#
_symmetry.space_group_name_H-M   'P 1'
#
loop_
_entity.id
_entity.type
_entity.pdbx_description
1 polymer ?
#
loop_
_entity_poly.entity_id
_entity_poly.type
_entity_poly.pdbx_seq_one_letter_code
_entity_poly.pdbx_strand_id
1 'polypeptide(L)'
;LATYFGFIFAALSLIGIVLTVILRLSGNLWFLGQATTLVSVLFLGGVQLIFLGIIGEYLGRIYDEVKGRPLYIVAHAYGFVEEAAPLTPERKTATSA
;
A
#
# COMPACT_ATOMS: atom_id res chain seq x y z
N LEU A 1 1.99 1.53 -7.20
CA LEU A 1 1.49 0.32 -7.91
C LEU A 1 0.26 -0.25 -7.22
N ALA A 2 0.30 -0.50 -5.91
CA ALA A 2 -0.85 -1.00 -5.13
C ALA A 2 -2.11 -0.12 -5.28
N THR A 3 -1.96 1.21 -5.28
CA THR A 3 -3.07 2.15 -5.49
C THR A 3 -3.75 2.00 -6.86
N TYR A 4 -3.00 1.70 -7.93
CA TYR A 4 -3.57 1.47 -9.26
C TYR A 4 -4.45 0.21 -9.28
N PHE A 5 -4.01 -0.87 -8.63
CA PHE A 5 -4.83 -2.07 -8.48
C PHE A 5 -6.10 -1.78 -7.69
N GLY A 6 -6.01 -1.05 -6.57
CA GLY A 6 -7.18 -0.62 -5.79
C GLY A 6 -8.21 0.13 -6.63
N PHE A 7 -7.76 1.08 -7.45
CA PHE A 7 -8.63 1.82 -8.38
C PHE A 7 -9.26 0.94 -9.47
N ILE A 8 -8.51 0.01 -10.06
CA ILE A 8 -9.04 -0.93 -11.06
C ILE A 8 -10.18 -1.78 -10.45
N PHE A 9 -9.97 -2.34 -9.27
CA PHE A 9 -10.99 -3.14 -8.61
C PHE A 9 -12.19 -2.32 -8.13
N ALA A 10 -11.98 -1.07 -7.70
CA ALA A 10 -13.06 -0.14 -7.37
C ALA A 10 -13.92 0.18 -8.61
N ALA A 11 -13.30 0.39 -9.77
CA ALA A 11 -14.01 0.60 -11.03
C ALA A 11 -14.83 -0.64 -11.45
N LEU A 12 -14.28 -1.85 -11.27
CA LEU A 12 -15.01 -3.10 -11.51
C LEU A 12 -16.23 -3.25 -10.58
N SER A 13 -16.08 -2.90 -9.30
CA SER A 13 -17.19 -2.85 -8.34
C SER A 13 -18.29 -1.89 -8.81
N LEU A 14 -17.92 -0.68 -9.26
CA LEU A 14 -18.85 0.31 -9.78
C LEU A 14 -19.64 -0.23 -11.00
N ILE A 15 -18.95 -0.89 -11.93
CA ILE A 15 -19.59 -1.55 -13.09
C ILE A 15 -20.59 -2.61 -12.61
N GLY A 16 -20.22 -3.43 -11.62
CA GLY A 16 -21.11 -4.43 -11.02
C GLY A 16 -22.37 -3.82 -10.39
N ILE A 17 -22.24 -2.66 -9.73
CA ILE A 17 -23.39 -1.92 -9.18
C ILE A 17 -24.32 -1.46 -10.32
N VAL A 18 -23.77 -0.84 -11.36
CA VAL A 18 -24.55 -0.35 -12.51
C VAL A 18 -25.31 -1.50 -13.19
N LEU A 19 -24.64 -2.63 -13.43
CA LEU A 19 -25.28 -3.81 -14.02
C LEU A 19 -26.41 -4.35 -13.14
N THR A 20 -26.19 -4.43 -11.83
CA THR A 20 -27.20 -4.90 -10.86
C THR A 20 -28.43 -3.98 -10.86
N VAL A 21 -28.23 -2.67 -10.92
CA VAL A 21 -29.31 -1.68 -10.99
C VAL A 21 -30.09 -1.80 -12.31
N ILE A 22 -29.41 -1.93 -13.45
CA ILE A 22 -30.06 -2.11 -14.75
C ILE A 22 -30.89 -3.40 -14.77
N LEU A 23 -30.32 -4.53 -14.32
CA LEU A 23 -31.02 -5.81 -14.27
C LEU A 23 -32.26 -5.76 -13.37
N ARG A 24 -32.18 -5.02 -12.27
CA ARG A 24 -33.31 -4.78 -11.35
C ARG A 24 -34.42 -3.97 -12.00
N LEU A 25 -34.08 -2.91 -12.73
CA LEU A 25 -35.05 -2.05 -13.42
C LEU A 25 -35.71 -2.75 -14.61
N SER A 26 -35.02 -3.68 -15.27
CA SER A 26 -35.57 -4.50 -16.37
C SER A 26 -36.57 -5.57 -15.92
N GLY A 27 -36.96 -5.60 -14.63
CA GLY A 27 -38.00 -6.50 -14.13
C GLY A 27 -37.56 -7.96 -13.93
N ASN A 28 -36.25 -8.25 -13.93
CA ASN A 28 -35.77 -9.60 -13.67
C ASN A 28 -36.14 -10.06 -12.24
N LEU A 29 -37.02 -11.06 -12.15
CA LEU A 29 -37.45 -11.66 -10.88
C LEU A 29 -36.32 -12.34 -10.10
N TRP A 30 -35.24 -12.76 -10.77
CA TRP A 30 -34.09 -13.43 -10.14
C TRP A 30 -33.40 -12.57 -9.07
N PHE A 31 -33.53 -11.24 -9.14
CA PHE A 31 -32.91 -10.31 -8.20
C PHE A 31 -33.92 -9.68 -7.22
N LEU A 32 -35.16 -10.20 -7.13
CA LEU A 32 -36.12 -9.75 -6.12
C LEU A 32 -35.61 -10.05 -4.71
N GLY A 33 -35.46 -9.00 -3.90
CA GLY A 33 -34.98 -9.07 -2.52
C GLY A 33 -33.45 -9.07 -2.36
N GLN A 34 -32.69 -9.50 -3.37
CA GLN A 34 -31.22 -9.61 -3.27
C GLN A 34 -30.45 -8.40 -3.85
N ALA A 35 -31.11 -7.57 -4.65
CA ALA A 35 -30.48 -6.43 -5.31
C ALA A 35 -29.83 -5.43 -4.33
N THR A 36 -30.50 -5.12 -3.22
CA THR A 36 -29.98 -4.20 -2.19
C THR A 36 -28.75 -4.76 -1.49
N THR A 37 -28.75 -6.06 -1.19
CA THR A 37 -27.61 -6.76 -0.58
C THR A 37 -26.40 -6.76 -1.53
N LEU A 38 -26.60 -7.11 -2.81
CA LEU A 38 -25.54 -7.09 -3.82
C LEU A 38 -24.93 -5.70 -4.01
N VAL A 39 -25.77 -4.67 -4.12
CA VAL A 39 -25.31 -3.28 -4.24
C VAL A 39 -24.51 -2.86 -2.99
N SER A 40 -25.00 -3.20 -1.79
CA SER A 40 -24.31 -2.89 -0.53
C SER A 40 -22.95 -3.57 -0.43
N VAL A 41 -22.87 -4.85 -0.76
CA VAL A 41 -21.62 -5.63 -0.73
C VAL A 41 -20.63 -5.12 -1.77
N LEU A 42 -21.08 -4.84 -3.00
CA LEU A 42 -20.21 -4.30 -4.05
C LEU A 42 -19.71 -2.90 -3.68
N PHE A 43 -20.56 -2.05 -3.12
CA PHE A 43 -20.19 -0.70 -2.70
C PHE A 43 -19.17 -0.72 -1.56
N LEU A 44 -19.48 -1.44 -0.48
CA LEU A 44 -18.57 -1.57 0.66
C LEU A 44 -17.27 -2.28 0.27
N GLY A 45 -17.35 -3.31 -0.58
CA GLY A 45 -16.18 -4.00 -1.13
C GLY A 45 -15.29 -3.07 -1.97
N GLY A 46 -15.89 -2.21 -2.81
CA GLY A 46 -15.16 -1.19 -3.57
C GLY A 46 -14.40 -0.22 -2.67
N VAL A 47 -15.08 0.30 -1.64
CA VAL A 47 -14.47 1.19 -0.63
C VAL A 47 -13.32 0.49 0.11
N GLN A 48 -13.51 -0.76 0.52
CA GLN A 48 -12.46 -1.56 1.18
C GLN A 48 -11.24 -1.78 0.29
N LEU A 49 -11.42 -2.03 -1.01
CA LEU A 49 -10.31 -2.23 -1.96
C LEU A 49 -9.50 -0.95 -2.20
N ILE A 50 -10.14 0.22 -2.17
CA ILE A 50 -9.44 1.52 -2.20
C ILE A 50 -8.53 1.64 -0.96
N PHE A 51 -9.07 1.39 0.24
CA PHE A 51 -8.29 1.44 1.47
C PHE A 51 -7.14 0.43 1.46
N LEU A 52 -7.38 -0.78 0.97
CA LEU A 52 -6.33 -1.81 0.86
C LEU A 52 -5.22 -1.38 -0.11
N GLY A 53 -5.55 -0.69 -1.20
CA GLY A 53 -4.58 -0.12 -2.12
C GLY A 53 -3.67 0.93 -1.47
N ILE A 54 -4.27 1.85 -0.69
CA ILE A 54 -3.54 2.89 0.07
C ILE A 54 -2.64 2.25 1.12
N ILE A 55 -3.17 1.32 1.91
CA ILE A 55 -2.41 0.60 2.94
C ILE A 55 -1.25 -0.18 2.31
N GLY A 56 -1.47 -0.85 1.17
CA GLY A 56 -0.43 -1.60 0.48
C GLY A 56 0.73 -0.73 0.01
N GLU A 57 0.47 0.49 -0.47
CA GLU A 57 1.52 1.43 -0.84
C GLU A 57 2.29 1.94 0.37
N TYR A 58 1.60 2.25 1.46
CA TYR A 58 2.24 2.67 2.70
C TYR A 58 3.09 1.55 3.33
N LEU A 59 2.57 0.32 3.34
CA LEU A 59 3.26 -0.85 3.88
C LEU A 59 4.50 -1.20 3.04
N GLY A 60 4.43 -1.03 1.72
CA GLY A 60 5.58 -1.20 0.84
C GLY A 60 6.72 -0.24 1.20
N ARG A 61 6.39 1.04 1.44
CA ARG A 61 7.39 2.05 1.88
C ARG A 61 7.97 1.70 3.25
N ILE A 62 7.14 1.31 4.21
CA ILE A 62 7.62 0.86 5.53
C ILE A 62 8.55 -0.34 5.37
N TYR A 63 8.19 -1.31 4.53
CA TYR A 63 9.03 -2.49 4.31
C TYR A 63 10.40 -2.12 3.75
N ASP A 64 10.46 -1.17 2.81
CA ASP A 64 11.72 -0.67 2.27
C ASP A 64 12.54 0.08 3.33
N GLU A 65 11.89 0.89 4.18
CA GLU A 65 12.52 1.61 5.30
C GLU A 65 13.12 0.64 6.34
N VAL A 66 12.34 -0.36 6.76
CA VAL A 66 12.75 -1.36 7.76
C VAL A 66 13.82 -2.29 7.22
N LYS A 67 13.92 -2.46 5.90
CA LYS A 67 14.95 -3.31 5.27
C LYS A 67 16.37 -2.81 5.49
N GLY A 68 16.55 -1.52 5.80
CA GLY A 68 17.85 -0.92 6.11
C GLY A 68 18.92 -1.15 5.04
N ARG A 69 18.52 -1.31 3.76
CA ARG A 69 19.49 -1.57 2.69
C ARG A 69 20.29 -0.29 2.40
N PRO A 70 21.63 -0.32 2.45
CA PRO A 70 22.43 0.83 2.08
C PRO A 70 22.12 1.20 0.62
N LEU A 71 21.94 2.51 0.37
CA LEU A 71 21.51 3.04 -0.94
C LEU A 71 22.47 2.65 -2.07
N TYR A 72 23.75 2.50 -1.75
CA TYR A 72 24.79 2.04 -2.65
C TYR A 72 25.94 1.40 -1.86
N ILE A 73 26.70 0.54 -2.54
CA ILE A 73 27.96 0.01 -2.04
C ILE A 73 29.07 0.59 -2.91
N VAL A 74 30.03 1.30 -2.31
CA VAL A 74 31.18 1.86 -3.02
C VAL A 74 32.22 0.76 -3.21
N ALA A 75 32.55 0.44 -4.47
CA ALA A 75 33.60 -0.52 -4.77
C ALA A 75 35.00 0.13 -4.75
N HIS A 76 35.14 1.32 -5.33
CA HIS A 76 36.38 2.10 -5.31
C HIS A 76 36.07 3.59 -5.28
N ALA A 77 36.87 4.35 -4.53
CA ALA A 77 36.78 5.80 -4.41
C ALA A 77 38.17 6.38 -4.74
N TYR A 78 38.27 7.25 -5.73
CA TYR A 78 39.53 7.91 -6.13
C TYR A 78 39.36 9.42 -6.07
N GLY A 79 40.32 10.12 -5.45
CA GLY A 79 40.32 11.59 -5.38
C GLY A 79 39.51 12.21 -4.24
N PHE A 80 38.96 11.41 -3.33
CA PHE A 80 38.44 11.93 -2.06
C PHE A 80 39.62 12.22 -1.13
N VAL A 81 39.73 13.46 -0.64
CA VAL A 81 40.65 13.79 0.45
C VAL A 81 40.12 13.05 1.67
N GLU A 82 40.95 12.20 2.26
CA GLU A 82 40.67 11.53 3.52
C GLU A 82 40.66 12.58 4.63
N GLU A 83 39.55 13.32 4.74
CA GLU A 83 39.24 14.01 5.97
C GLU A 83 38.93 12.91 6.98
N ALA A 84 39.95 12.62 7.81
CA ALA A 84 39.93 11.60 8.83
C ALA A 84 38.56 11.58 9.52
N ALA A 85 37.83 10.48 9.32
CA ALA A 85 36.53 10.28 9.93
C ALA A 85 36.63 10.57 11.44
N PRO A 86 35.68 11.31 12.03
CA PRO A 86 35.71 11.56 13.47
C PRO A 86 35.72 10.21 14.17
N LEU A 87 36.76 10.06 14.98
CA LEU A 87 37.10 8.84 15.71
C LEU A 87 35.84 8.41 16.46
N THR A 88 35.47 7.13 16.31
CA THR A 88 34.44 6.45 17.08
C THR A 88 34.34 7.04 18.48
N PRO A 89 33.16 7.48 18.97
CA PRO A 89 33.08 8.01 20.31
C PRO A 89 33.51 6.91 21.27
N GLU A 90 34.65 7.17 21.91
CA GLU A 90 35.23 6.43 23.01
C GLU A 90 34.11 6.16 24.01
N ARG A 91 33.66 4.91 24.08
CA ARG A 91 32.73 4.46 25.11
C ARG A 91 33.53 4.50 26.40
N LYS A 92 33.50 5.65 27.10
CA LYS A 92 34.06 5.79 28.44
C LYS A 92 33.62 4.60 29.26
N THR A 93 34.59 3.75 29.56
CA THR A 93 34.61 2.84 30.68
C THR A 93 34.38 3.68 31.93
N ALA A 94 33.12 3.85 32.31
CA ALA A 94 32.75 4.20 33.66
C ALA A 94 32.89 2.95 34.53
N THR A 95 34.15 2.60 34.83
CA THR A 95 34.51 1.91 36.07
C THR A 95 35.18 2.97 36.94
N SER A 96 34.49 3.43 37.97
CA SER A 96 35.04 3.72 39.31
C SER A 96 34.10 4.63 40.11
N ALA A 97 33.30 4.04 41.00
CA ALA A 97 33.10 4.46 42.39
C ALA A 97 32.14 3.46 43.06
#